data_AF-A0A942K8B4-F1
#
_entry.id   AF-A0A942K8B4-F1
#
_cell.length_a   1.000
_cell.length_b   1.000
_cell.length_c   1.000
_cell.angle_alpha   90.00
_cell.angle_beta   90.00
_cell.angle_gamma   90.00
#
_symmetry.space_group_name_H-M   'P 1'
#
loop_
_entity.id
_entity.type
_entity.pdbx_description
1 polymer ?
#
loop_
_entity_poly.entity_id
_entity_poly.type
_entity_poly.pdbx_seq_one_letter_code
_entity_poly.pdbx_strand_id
1 'polypeptide(L)'
;MTMTSFALLTGIALVAIGVTSFAITGGASVTALIPAGLGVLIGGAGIVANRKPEWRRHLLHGAVAVALLGALGSLRGFALLPEIAGIAQVATLLVCAAFVFAGVRSFIAARRSSG
;
A
#
# COMPACT_ATOMS: atom_id res chain seq x y z
N MET A 1 -0.85 2.16 17.11
CA MET A 1 0.12 2.48 16.04
C MET A 1 -0.34 3.74 15.30
N THR A 2 0.56 4.67 14.97
CA THR A 2 0.19 5.89 14.23
C THR A 2 -0.01 5.60 12.74
N MET A 3 -0.80 6.43 12.05
CA MET A 3 -1.01 6.30 10.60
C MET A 3 0.28 6.44 9.80
N THR A 4 1.21 7.26 10.26
CA THR A 4 2.53 7.42 9.63
C THR A 4 3.35 6.13 9.74
N SER A 5 3.43 5.52 10.93
CA SER A 5 4.10 4.23 11.12
C SER A 5 3.46 3.12 10.28
N PHE A 6 2.13 3.14 10.14
CA PHE A 6 1.44 2.14 9.33
C PHE A 6 1.70 2.31 7.83
N ALA A 7 1.81 3.56 7.35
CA ALA A 7 2.19 3.83 5.96
C ALA A 7 3.61 3.32 5.65
N LEU A 8 4.56 3.51 6.58
CA LEU A 8 5.92 2.97 6.45
C LEU A 8 5.92 1.43 6.37
N LEU A 9 5.21 0.77 7.30
CA LEU A 9 5.13 -0.68 7.32
C LEU A 9 4.46 -1.24 6.05
N THR A 10 3.38 -0.59 5.61
CA THR A 10 2.68 -0.93 4.37
C THR A 10 3.61 -0.79 3.16
N GLY A 11 4.36 0.31 3.12
CA GLY A 11 5.36 0.55 2.08
C GLY A 11 6.41 -0.56 2.01
N ILE A 12 7.00 -0.90 3.16
CA ILE A 12 8.00 -1.98 3.27
C ILE A 12 7.42 -3.32 2.82
N ALA A 13 6.22 -3.66 3.28
CA ALA A 13 5.56 -4.92 2.92
C ALA A 13 5.32 -5.02 1.40
N LEU A 14 4.84 -3.94 0.78
CA LEU A 14 4.59 -3.89 -0.66
C LEU A 14 5.88 -3.95 -1.49
N VAL A 15 6.95 -3.27 -1.04
CA VAL A 15 8.29 -3.40 -1.64
C VAL A 15 8.80 -4.83 -1.57
N ALA A 16 8.68 -5.49 -0.42
CA ALA A 16 9.08 -6.87 -0.26
C ALA A 16 8.29 -7.79 -1.21
N ILE A 17 6.95 -7.66 -1.28
CA ILE A 17 6.10 -8.44 -2.19
C ILE A 17 6.56 -8.27 -3.65
N GLY A 18 6.74 -7.03 -4.10
CA GLY A 18 7.13 -6.75 -5.49
C GLY A 18 8.51 -7.32 -5.83
N VAL A 19 9.52 -7.03 -5.01
CA VAL A 19 10.90 -7.49 -5.24
C VAL A 19 10.99 -9.02 -5.18
N THR A 20 10.36 -9.65 -4.18
CA THR A 20 10.38 -11.11 -4.04
C THR A 20 9.65 -11.80 -5.19
N SER A 21 8.48 -11.30 -5.62
CA SER A 21 7.77 -11.89 -6.76
C SER A 21 8.55 -11.75 -8.08
N PHE A 22 9.21 -10.62 -8.30
CA PHE A 22 10.07 -10.41 -9.45
C PHE A 22 11.29 -11.35 -9.43
N ALA A 23 11.93 -11.53 -8.27
CA ALA A 23 13.07 -12.43 -8.12
C ALA A 23 12.69 -13.91 -8.35
N ILE A 24 11.56 -14.36 -7.77
CA ILE A 24 11.08 -15.75 -7.92
C ILE A 24 10.76 -16.08 -9.38
N THR A 25 10.21 -15.11 -10.12
CA THR A 25 9.87 -15.29 -11.54
C THR A 25 11.07 -15.12 -12.47
N GLY A 26 12.29 -14.99 -11.93
CA GLY A 26 13.50 -14.78 -12.74
C GLY A 26 13.51 -13.46 -13.50
N GLY A 27 12.75 -12.47 -13.03
CA GLY A 27 12.60 -11.19 -13.70
C GLY A 27 11.78 -11.23 -14.99
N ALA A 28 10.93 -12.26 -15.17
CA ALA A 28 10.15 -12.46 -16.40
C ALA A 28 9.24 -11.28 -16.79
N SER A 29 8.84 -10.44 -15.84
CA SER A 29 8.05 -9.24 -16.14
C SER A 29 8.34 -8.10 -15.19
N VAL A 30 8.69 -6.93 -15.75
CA VAL A 30 8.83 -5.67 -15.00
C VAL A 30 7.53 -5.29 -14.30
N THR A 31 6.38 -5.75 -14.80
CA THR A 31 5.08 -5.48 -14.15
C THR A 31 4.93 -6.14 -12.78
N ALA A 32 5.74 -7.15 -12.45
CA ALA A 32 5.78 -7.73 -11.10
C ALA A 32 6.33 -6.75 -10.05
N LEU A 33 6.97 -5.64 -10.45
CA LEU A 33 7.45 -4.57 -9.57
C LEU A 33 6.37 -3.53 -9.25
N ILE A 34 5.16 -3.62 -9.80
CA ILE A 34 4.05 -2.69 -9.48
C ILE A 34 3.79 -2.61 -7.96
N PRO A 35 3.73 -3.72 -7.19
CA PRO A 35 3.60 -3.66 -5.74
C PRO A 35 4.74 -2.85 -5.09
N ALA A 36 5.98 -3.00 -5.57
CA ALA A 36 7.10 -2.24 -5.05
C ALA A 36 6.98 -0.74 -5.35
N GLY A 37 6.52 -0.36 -6.55
CA GLY A 37 6.21 1.03 -6.88
C GLY A 37 5.16 1.63 -5.94
N LEU A 38 4.07 0.91 -5.68
CA LEU A 38 3.06 1.32 -4.71
C LEU A 38 3.65 1.46 -3.31
N GLY A 39 4.51 0.52 -2.92
CA GLY A 39 5.19 0.53 -1.63
C GLY A 39 6.10 1.73 -1.45
N VAL A 40 6.86 2.11 -2.48
CA VAL A 40 7.69 3.32 -2.48
C VAL A 40 6.85 4.58 -2.34
N LEU A 41 5.71 4.68 -3.05
CA LEU A 41 4.82 5.84 -2.96
C LEU A 41 4.22 5.97 -1.55
N ILE A 42 3.67 4.89 -1.00
CA ILE A 42 3.02 4.88 0.32
C ILE A 42 4.04 5.07 1.45
N GLY A 43 5.13 4.31 1.42
CA GLY A 43 6.21 4.41 2.39
C GLY A 43 6.90 5.78 2.33
N GLY A 44 7.18 6.28 1.13
CA GLY A 44 7.73 7.61 0.91
C GLY A 44 6.83 8.72 1.45
N ALA A 45 5.52 8.64 1.21
CA ALA A 45 4.56 9.56 1.81
C ALA A 45 4.60 9.50 3.35
N GLY A 46 4.77 8.31 3.94
CA GLY A 46 4.99 8.14 5.38
C GLY A 46 6.27 8.83 5.89
N ILE A 47 7.40 8.67 5.17
CA ILE A 47 8.67 9.32 5.53
C ILE A 47 8.52 10.84 5.48
N VAL A 48 7.98 11.37 4.39
CA VAL A 48 7.80 12.83 4.21
C VAL A 48 6.81 13.37 5.25
N ALA A 49 5.72 12.65 5.53
CA ALA A 49 4.74 13.03 6.54
C ALA A 49 5.32 13.07 7.96
N ASN A 50 6.38 12.30 8.24
CA ASN A 50 7.11 12.35 9.50
C ASN A 50 8.06 13.55 9.58
N ARG A 51 8.65 13.96 8.44
CA ARG A 51 9.58 15.09 8.36
C ARG A 51 8.86 16.44 8.23
N LYS A 52 7.64 16.45 7.69
CA LYS A 52 6.84 17.66 7.38
C LYS A 52 5.44 17.54 8.00
N PRO A 53 5.28 17.79 9.30
CA PRO A 53 4.00 17.63 10.01
C PRO A 53 2.89 18.53 9.45
N GLU A 54 3.23 19.66 8.86
CA GLU A 54 2.29 20.60 8.21
C GLU A 54 1.61 19.99 6.96
N TRP A 55 2.29 19.09 6.25
CA TRP A 55 1.75 18.38 5.06
C TRP A 55 1.20 16.99 5.37
N ARG A 56 1.35 16.52 6.62
CA ARG A 56 1.06 15.14 7.03
C ARG A 56 -0.33 14.66 6.62
N ARG A 57 -1.36 15.50 6.75
CA ARG A 57 -2.74 15.12 6.40
C ARG A 57 -2.89 14.86 4.90
N HIS A 58 -2.35 15.73 4.05
CA HIS A 58 -2.43 15.59 2.60
C HIS A 58 -1.63 14.39 2.11
N LEU A 59 -0.42 14.19 2.65
CA LEU A 59 0.43 13.05 2.30
C LEU A 59 -0.23 11.73 2.68
N LEU A 60 -0.83 11.63 3.86
CA LEU A 60 -1.50 10.41 4.29
C LEU A 60 -2.82 10.15 3.55
N HIS A 61 -3.60 11.17 3.20
CA HIS A 61 -4.77 10.99 2.32
C HIS A 61 -4.35 10.56 0.91
N GLY A 62 -3.29 11.17 0.37
CA GLY A 62 -2.69 10.76 -0.90
C GLY A 62 -2.23 9.31 -0.86
N ALA A 63 -1.57 8.88 0.21
CA ALA A 63 -1.16 7.49 0.40
C ALA A 63 -2.37 6.53 0.45
N VAL A 64 -3.46 6.91 1.11
CA VAL A 64 -4.70 6.11 1.14
C VAL A 64 -5.33 6.02 -0.25
N ALA A 65 -5.33 7.09 -1.03
CA ALA A 65 -5.81 7.08 -2.41
C ALA A 65 -4.96 6.18 -3.31
N VAL A 66 -3.63 6.23 -3.19
CA VAL A 66 -2.71 5.33 -3.89
C VAL A 66 -2.97 3.87 -3.51
N ALA A 67 -3.15 3.58 -2.21
CA ALA A 67 -3.47 2.23 -1.76
C ALA A 67 -4.82 1.75 -2.29
N LEU A 68 -5.84 2.63 -2.37
CA LEU A 68 -7.13 2.28 -2.95
C LEU A 68 -6.99 1.88 -4.42
N LEU A 69 -6.23 2.66 -5.21
CA LEU A 69 -5.94 2.31 -6.61
C LEU A 69 -5.15 1.00 -6.71
N GLY A 70 -4.18 0.79 -5.82
CA GLY A 70 -3.42 -0.45 -5.72
C GLY A 70 -4.29 -1.67 -5.44
N ALA A 71 -5.25 -1.54 -4.51
CA ALA A 71 -6.22 -2.58 -4.20
C ALA A 71 -7.08 -2.91 -5.43
N LEU A 72 -7.68 -1.90 -6.06
CA LEU A 72 -8.53 -2.08 -7.24
C LEU A 72 -7.76 -2.72 -8.41
N GLY A 73 -6.54 -2.24 -8.68
CA GLY A 73 -5.69 -2.81 -9.74
C GLY A 73 -5.23 -4.24 -9.48
N SER A 74 -5.27 -4.69 -8.22
CA SER A 74 -4.85 -6.03 -7.80
C SER A 74 -5.99 -7.05 -7.78
N LEU A 75 -7.24 -6.65 -8.01
CA LEU A 75 -8.41 -7.56 -8.02
C LEU A 75 -8.28 -8.66 -9.08
N ARG A 76 -7.61 -8.37 -10.20
CA ARG A 76 -7.36 -9.36 -11.26
C ARG A 76 -6.50 -10.55 -10.79
N GLY A 77 -5.84 -10.43 -9.63
CA GLY A 77 -5.00 -11.49 -9.06
C GLY A 77 -5.74 -12.79 -8.80
N PHE A 78 -7.03 -12.72 -8.46
CA PHE A 78 -7.85 -13.92 -8.25
C PHE A 78 -7.99 -14.78 -9.51
N ALA A 79 -8.02 -14.16 -10.69
CA ALA A 79 -8.11 -14.87 -11.97
C ALA A 79 -6.78 -15.52 -12.39
N LEU A 80 -5.67 -15.14 -11.75
CA LEU A 80 -4.32 -15.62 -12.05
C LEU A 80 -3.84 -16.68 -11.03
N LEU A 81 -4.68 -17.08 -10.09
CA LEU A 81 -4.30 -18.12 -9.13
C LEU A 81 -4.24 -19.50 -9.82
N PRO A 82 -3.29 -20.37 -9.44
CA PRO A 82 -2.34 -20.23 -8.34
C PRO A 82 -0.96 -19.66 -8.75
N GLU A 83 -0.83 -18.98 -9.90
CA GLU A 83 0.46 -18.47 -10.37
C GLU A 83 1.05 -17.43 -9.39
N ILE A 84 2.39 -17.32 -9.37
CA ILE A 84 3.10 -16.35 -8.52
C ILE A 84 2.60 -14.92 -8.74
N ALA A 85 2.27 -14.55 -9.99
CA ALA A 85 1.70 -13.25 -10.31
C ALA A 85 0.33 -13.03 -9.63
N GLY A 86 -0.53 -14.05 -9.63
CA GLY A 86 -1.82 -14.02 -8.93
C GLY A 86 -1.66 -13.92 -7.42
N ILE A 87 -0.76 -14.72 -6.84
CA ILE A 87 -0.45 -14.70 -5.40
C ILE A 87 0.06 -13.32 -4.97
N ALA A 88 1.01 -12.76 -5.73
CA ALA A 88 1.57 -11.43 -5.43
C ALA A 88 0.51 -10.33 -5.52
N GLN A 89 -0.41 -10.41 -6.48
CA GLN A 89 -1.52 -9.46 -6.61
C GLN A 89 -2.54 -9.62 -5.47
N VAL A 90 -2.92 -10.83 -5.09
CA VAL A 90 -3.82 -11.05 -3.94
C VAL A 90 -3.16 -10.56 -2.64
N ALA A 91 -1.86 -10.81 -2.43
CA ALA A 91 -1.14 -10.26 -1.29
C ALA A 91 -1.13 -8.71 -1.30
N THR A 92 -0.87 -8.12 -2.47
CA THR A 92 -0.91 -6.65 -2.66
C THR A 92 -2.29 -6.08 -2.34
N LEU A 93 -3.35 -6.73 -2.81
CA LEU A 93 -4.74 -6.38 -2.53
C LEU A 93 -5.00 -6.35 -1.02
N LEU A 94 -4.62 -7.41 -0.30
CA LEU A 94 -4.86 -7.51 1.15
C LEU A 94 -4.11 -6.43 1.93
N VAL A 95 -2.85 -6.18 1.58
CA VAL A 95 -2.03 -5.14 2.23
C VAL A 95 -2.61 -3.74 1.96
N CYS A 96 -2.99 -3.45 0.71
CA CYS A 96 -3.60 -2.17 0.35
C CYS A 96 -4.96 -1.98 1.02
N ALA A 97 -5.81 -3.01 1.03
CA ALA A 97 -7.13 -2.96 1.66
C ALA A 97 -7.03 -2.73 3.18
N ALA A 98 -6.07 -3.38 3.85
CA ALA A 98 -5.81 -3.15 5.27
C ALA A 98 -5.39 -1.69 5.55
N PHE A 99 -4.53 -1.12 4.69
CA PHE A 99 -4.12 0.28 4.82
C PHE A 99 -5.28 1.27 4.59
N VAL A 100 -6.09 1.05 3.56
CA VAL A 100 -7.30 1.85 3.29
C VAL A 100 -8.27 1.76 4.47
N PHE A 101 -8.52 0.56 4.99
CA PHE A 101 -9.39 0.35 6.13
C PHE A 101 -8.92 1.12 7.37
N ALA A 102 -7.62 1.08 7.69
CA ALA A 102 -7.07 1.89 8.77
C ALA A 102 -7.19 3.39 8.48
N GLY A 103 -7.01 3.81 7.22
CA GLY A 103 -7.27 5.14 6.68
C GLY A 103 -8.65 5.67 7.09
N VAL A 104 -9.67 4.93 6.67
CA VAL A 104 -11.09 5.26 6.92
C VAL A 104 -11.39 5.27 8.41
N ARG A 105 -10.93 4.27 9.17
CA ARG A 105 -11.12 4.23 10.62
C ARG A 105 -10.52 5.43 11.34
N SER A 106 -9.32 5.86 10.94
CA SER A 106 -8.67 7.05 11.52
C SER A 106 -9.46 8.32 11.22
N PHE A 107 -10.04 8.45 10.02
CA PHE A 107 -10.86 9.60 9.65
C PHE A 107 -12.16 9.65 10.48
N ILE A 108 -12.85 8.51 10.61
CA ILE A 108 -14.08 8.41 11.42
C ILE A 108 -13.78 8.75 12.88
N ALA A 109 -12.68 8.24 13.44
CA ALA A 109 -12.29 8.52 14.82
C ALA A 109 -12.06 10.03 15.06
N ALA A 110 -11.35 10.71 14.14
CA ALA A 110 -11.12 12.14 14.22
C ALA A 110 -12.43 12.95 14.15
N ARG A 111 -13.40 12.51 13.34
CA ARG A 111 -14.70 13.18 13.25
C ARG A 111 -15.54 13.03 14.52
N ARG A 112 -15.48 11.87 15.17
CA ARG A 112 -16.19 11.62 16.45
C ARG A 112 -15.61 12.39 17.63
N SER A 113 -14.32 12.73 17.63
CA SER A 113 -13.71 13.52 18.69
C SER A 113 -13.90 15.03 18.52
N SER A 114 -14.49 15.46 17.40
CA SER A 114 -14.65 16.88 17.03
C SER A 114 -16.09 17.40 17.21
N GLY A 115 -17.02 16.54 17.63
CA GLY A 115 -18.41 16.88 17.93
C GLY A 115 -18.77 16.42 19.33
#